data_AF-A0A1K1N3R2-F1
#
_entry.id   AF-A0A1K1N3R2-F1
#
_cell.length_a   1.000
_cell.length_b   1.000
_cell.length_c   1.000
_cell.angle_alpha   90.00
_cell.angle_beta   90.00
_cell.angle_gamma   90.00
#
_symmetry.space_group_name_H-M   'P 1'
#
loop_
_entity.id
_entity.type
_entity.pdbx_description
1 polymer ?
#
loop_
_entity_poly.entity_id
_entity_poly.type
_entity_poly.pdbx_seq_one_letter_code
_entity_poly.pdbx_strand_id
1 'polypeptide(L)'
;MKRRMVFAIVIAIVTVISLLVFIALYINAMNTIQETYYRQYITEMGHLSRDAGAYLDAEGDHELRYRMIISDASCADDYLFLLNGHEKEQIIINEVKTCLIKYPEQMSGKMKELKTASDDIIAGLDKGYDEADALVKSINKKGH
;
A
#
# COMPACT_ATOMS: atom_id res chain seq x y z
N MET A 1 49.02 6.45 -31.84
CA MET A 1 48.32 5.53 -30.91
C MET A 1 48.25 4.14 -31.56
N LYS A 2 48.61 3.04 -30.88
CA LYS A 2 48.56 1.69 -31.49
C LYS A 2 47.09 1.32 -31.78
N ARG A 3 46.79 0.67 -32.91
CA ARG A 3 45.43 0.28 -33.35
C ARG A 3 44.62 -0.45 -32.26
N ARG A 4 45.29 -1.26 -31.44
CA ARG A 4 44.70 -1.96 -30.27
C ARG A 4 44.23 -1.01 -29.18
N MET A 5 44.92 0.12 -28.97
CA MET A 5 44.58 1.13 -27.97
C MET A 5 43.34 1.93 -28.39
N VAL A 6 43.25 2.31 -29.67
CA VAL A 6 42.04 2.95 -30.22
C VAL A 6 40.83 2.03 -30.09
N PHE A 7 40.99 0.75 -30.43
CA PHE A 7 39.93 -0.24 -30.29
C PHE A 7 39.47 -0.42 -28.85
N ALA A 8 40.40 -0.49 -27.89
CA ALA A 8 40.08 -0.57 -26.47
C ALA A 8 39.31 0.68 -25.97
N ILE A 9 39.70 1.88 -26.42
CA ILE A 9 39.00 3.13 -26.09
C ILE A 9 37.57 3.11 -26.65
N VAL A 10 37.39 2.69 -27.91
CA VAL A 10 36.06 2.60 -28.52
C VAL A 10 35.17 1.62 -27.78
N ILE A 11 35.68 0.43 -27.42
CA ILE A 11 34.93 -0.53 -26.60
C ILE A 11 34.56 0.08 -25.25
N ALA A 12 35.51 0.71 -24.56
CA ALA A 12 35.24 1.33 -23.27
C ALA A 12 34.13 2.38 -23.34
N ILE A 13 34.12 3.22 -24.39
CA ILE A 13 33.04 4.20 -24.62
C ILE A 13 31.71 3.50 -24.85
N VAL A 14 31.67 2.48 -25.72
CA VAL A 14 30.43 1.72 -25.98
C VAL A 14 29.92 1.06 -24.70
N THR A 15 30.79 0.43 -23.91
CA THR A 15 30.41 -0.20 -22.64
C THR A 15 29.84 0.81 -21.64
N VAL A 16 30.45 2.00 -21.51
CA VAL A 16 29.92 3.07 -20.65
C VAL A 16 28.55 3.54 -21.12
N ILE A 17 28.37 3.76 -22.42
CA ILE A 17 27.07 4.16 -22.99
C ILE A 17 26.02 3.07 -22.71
N SER A 18 26.34 1.81 -22.95
CA SER A 18 25.44 0.68 -22.67
C SER A 18 25.05 0.64 -21.19
N LEU A 19 26.02 0.79 -20.27
CA LEU A 19 25.75 0.79 -18.84
C LEU A 19 24.77 1.91 -18.45
N LEU A 20 24.98 3.12 -18.96
CA LEU A 20 24.07 4.25 -18.70
C LEU A 20 22.65 3.98 -19.20
N VAL A 21 22.52 3.38 -20.40
CA VAL A 21 21.21 2.98 -20.93
C VAL A 21 20.55 1.93 -20.04
N PHE A 22 21.28 0.92 -19.58
CA PHE A 22 20.73 -0.09 -18.67
C PHE A 22 20.27 0.51 -17.33
N ILE A 23 21.03 1.42 -16.75
CA ILE A 23 20.65 2.12 -15.52
C ILE A 23 19.35 2.91 -15.74
N ALA A 24 19.26 3.66 -16.84
CA ALA A 24 18.05 4.43 -17.16
C ALA A 24 16.82 3.53 -17.36
N LEU A 25 16.97 2.42 -18.08
CA LEU A 25 15.90 1.44 -18.27
C LEU A 25 15.47 0.79 -16.95
N TYR A 26 16.43 0.47 -16.08
CA TYR A 26 16.16 -0.09 -14.76
C TYR A 26 15.34 0.88 -13.89
N ILE A 27 15.75 2.16 -13.82
CA ILE A 27 15.02 3.19 -13.07
C ILE A 27 13.60 3.35 -13.62
N ASN A 28 13.46 3.40 -14.95
CA ASN A 28 12.14 3.53 -15.58
C ASN A 28 11.22 2.34 -15.26
N ALA A 29 11.75 1.11 -15.36
CA ALA A 29 11.02 -0.10 -14.99
C ALA A 29 10.62 -0.09 -13.51
N MET A 30 11.52 0.32 -12.61
CA MET A 30 11.24 0.44 -11.19
C MET A 30 10.09 1.43 -10.93
N ASN A 31 10.15 2.63 -11.52
CA ASN A 31 9.09 3.63 -11.38
C ASN A 31 7.74 3.12 -11.88
N THR A 32 7.74 2.37 -12.99
CA THR A 32 6.52 1.78 -13.57
C THR A 32 5.89 0.74 -12.63
N ILE A 33 6.74 -0.09 -12.02
CA ILE A 33 6.32 -1.09 -11.04
C ILE A 33 5.75 -0.42 -9.79
N GLN A 34 6.44 0.60 -9.25
CA GLN A 34 5.98 1.37 -8.09
C GLN A 34 4.64 2.06 -8.36
N GLU A 35 4.47 2.66 -9.54
CA GLU A 35 3.18 3.25 -9.94
C GLU A 35 2.07 2.19 -10.02
N THR A 36 2.40 1.00 -10.52
CA THR A 36 1.45 -0.12 -10.59
C THR A 36 1.03 -0.58 -9.20
N TYR A 37 1.97 -0.77 -8.28
CA TYR A 37 1.67 -1.14 -6.89
C TYR A 37 0.85 -0.05 -6.20
N TYR A 38 1.15 1.22 -6.43
CA TYR A 38 0.37 2.32 -5.85
C TYR A 38 -1.08 2.31 -6.35
N ARG A 39 -1.29 2.09 -7.65
CA ARG A 39 -2.65 1.95 -8.21
C ARG A 39 -3.41 0.77 -7.60
N GLN A 40 -2.74 -0.37 -7.42
CA GLN A 40 -3.37 -1.53 -6.79
C GLN A 40 -3.68 -1.27 -5.32
N TYR A 41 -2.75 -0.66 -4.58
CA TYR A 41 -2.98 -0.23 -3.20
C TYR A 41 -4.23 0.66 -3.07
N ILE A 42 -4.34 1.73 -3.87
CA ILE A 42 -5.51 2.61 -3.86
C ILE A 42 -6.80 1.87 -4.26
N THR A 43 -6.70 0.91 -5.19
CA THR A 43 -7.85 0.07 -5.57
C THR A 43 -8.34 -0.78 -4.40
N GLU A 44 -7.44 -1.44 -3.68
CA GLU A 44 -7.80 -2.27 -2.53
C GLU A 44 -8.29 -1.43 -1.34
N MET A 45 -7.73 -0.23 -1.13
CA MET A 45 -8.30 0.74 -0.18
C MET A 45 -9.74 1.12 -0.58
N GLY A 46 -10.02 1.23 -1.89
CA GLY A 46 -11.36 1.43 -2.44
C GLY A 46 -12.33 0.29 -2.12
N HIS A 47 -11.87 -0.96 -2.28
CA HIS A 47 -12.65 -2.13 -1.88
C HIS A 47 -12.92 -2.12 -0.38
N LEU A 48 -11.89 -1.86 0.44
CA LEU A 48 -11.99 -1.76 1.89
C LEU A 48 -13.03 -0.71 2.34
N SER A 49 -13.00 0.49 1.75
CA SER A 49 -13.99 1.53 2.03
C SER A 49 -15.41 1.10 1.66
N ARG A 50 -15.57 0.53 0.47
CA ARG A 50 -16.88 0.07 -0.02
C ARG A 50 -17.45 -1.02 0.88
N ASP A 51 -16.63 -1.98 1.27
CA ASP A 51 -17.06 -3.12 2.06
C ASP A 51 -17.31 -2.75 3.52
N ALA A 52 -16.56 -1.79 4.07
CA ALA A 52 -16.90 -1.13 5.33
C ALA A 52 -18.24 -0.37 5.27
N GLY A 53 -18.53 0.30 4.15
CA GLY A 53 -19.84 0.92 3.89
C GLY A 53 -20.97 -0.11 3.85
N ALA A 54 -20.81 -1.18 3.07
CA ALA A 54 -21.79 -2.25 2.98
C ALA A 54 -22.03 -2.95 4.34
N TYR A 55 -21.01 -3.06 5.18
CA TYR A 55 -21.16 -3.55 6.56
C TYR A 55 -22.04 -2.62 7.40
N LEU A 56 -21.84 -1.29 7.30
CA LEU A 56 -22.63 -0.29 8.02
C LEU A 56 -24.09 -0.25 7.57
N ASP A 57 -24.31 -0.41 6.26
CA ASP A 57 -25.64 -0.42 5.65
C ASP A 57 -26.39 -1.76 5.85
N ALA A 58 -25.78 -2.69 6.59
CA ALA A 58 -26.30 -4.05 6.84
C ALA A 58 -26.64 -4.80 5.55
N GLU A 59 -25.87 -4.59 4.49
CA GLU A 59 -26.07 -5.24 3.21
C GLU A 59 -25.57 -6.69 3.24
N GLY A 60 -26.47 -7.62 3.55
CA GLY A 60 -26.17 -9.05 3.56
C GLY A 60 -25.66 -9.54 4.91
N ASP A 61 -24.84 -10.59 4.90
CA ASP A 61 -24.36 -11.23 6.12
C ASP A 61 -23.18 -10.46 6.73
N HIS A 62 -23.33 -9.97 7.97
CA HIS A 62 -22.31 -9.17 8.66
C HIS A 62 -20.99 -9.92 8.86
N GLU A 63 -21.03 -11.24 9.11
CA GLU A 63 -19.82 -12.03 9.30
C GLU A 63 -19.06 -12.14 7.97
N LEU A 64 -19.79 -12.39 6.88
CA LEU A 64 -19.20 -12.40 5.54
C LEU A 64 -18.59 -11.04 5.19
N ARG A 65 -19.30 -9.94 5.43
CA ARG A 65 -18.79 -8.58 5.18
C ARG A 65 -17.54 -8.28 5.99
N TYR A 66 -17.53 -8.67 7.26
CA TYR A 66 -16.34 -8.51 8.10
C TYR A 66 -15.14 -9.28 7.54
N ARG A 67 -15.36 -10.50 7.05
CA ARG A 67 -14.29 -11.29 6.40
C ARG A 67 -13.78 -10.65 5.11
N MET A 68 -14.66 -10.04 4.31
CA MET A 68 -14.25 -9.30 3.11
C MET A 68 -13.39 -8.09 3.49
N ILE A 69 -13.78 -7.33 4.50
CA ILE A 69 -13.00 -6.20 5.03
C ILE A 69 -11.59 -6.64 5.47
N ILE A 70 -11.46 -7.79 6.17
CA ILE A 70 -10.14 -8.33 6.51
C ILE A 70 -9.33 -8.67 5.25
N SER A 71 -9.97 -9.27 4.25
CA SER A 71 -9.33 -9.63 2.98
C SER A 71 -8.80 -8.39 2.26
N ASP A 72 -9.65 -7.38 2.08
CA ASP A 72 -9.30 -6.15 1.37
C ASP A 72 -8.20 -5.37 2.11
N ALA A 73 -8.28 -5.29 3.44
CA ALA A 73 -7.22 -4.69 4.26
C ALA A 73 -5.90 -5.46 4.15
N SER A 74 -5.96 -6.79 3.99
CA SER A 74 -4.76 -7.62 3.77
C SER A 74 -4.14 -7.36 2.40
N CYS A 75 -4.96 -7.29 1.35
CA CYS A 75 -4.49 -6.96 0.01
C CYS A 75 -3.88 -5.54 -0.05
N ALA A 76 -4.53 -4.56 0.59
CA ALA A 76 -4.02 -3.20 0.68
C ALA A 76 -2.65 -3.16 1.41
N ASP A 77 -2.51 -3.86 2.53
CA ASP A 77 -1.24 -3.97 3.26
C ASP A 77 -0.13 -4.59 2.41
N ASP A 78 -0.44 -5.67 1.68
CA ASP A 78 0.53 -6.37 0.82
C ASP A 78 1.05 -5.47 -0.31
N TYR A 79 0.17 -4.69 -0.96
CA TYR A 79 0.61 -3.75 -2.00
C TYR A 79 1.37 -2.56 -1.43
N LEU A 80 0.94 -2.02 -0.29
CA LEU A 80 1.64 -0.93 0.37
C LEU A 80 3.03 -1.34 0.85
N PHE A 81 3.19 -2.58 1.31
CA PHE A 81 4.48 -3.17 1.68
C PHE A 81 5.48 -3.19 0.52
N LEU A 82 5.01 -3.28 -0.72
CA LEU A 82 5.87 -3.27 -1.92
C LEU A 82 6.26 -1.86 -2.40
N LEU A 83 5.70 -0.81 -1.79
CA LEU A 83 6.03 0.56 -2.11
C LEU A 83 7.27 1.04 -1.34
N ASN A 84 8.18 1.72 -2.03
CA ASN A 84 9.38 2.29 -1.45
C ASN A 84 9.10 3.69 -0.87
N GLY A 85 9.62 4.00 0.32
CA GLY A 85 9.48 5.33 0.93
C GLY A 85 8.15 5.60 1.62
N HIS A 86 7.39 4.54 1.92
CA HIS A 86 6.08 4.57 2.59
C HIS A 86 6.11 3.87 3.96
N GLU A 87 7.25 3.89 4.65
CA GLU A 87 7.47 3.07 5.85
C GLU A 87 6.49 3.40 7.00
N LYS A 88 6.04 4.65 7.09
CA LYS A 88 5.07 5.06 8.13
C LYS A 88 3.67 4.55 7.80
N GLU A 89 3.25 4.73 6.56
CA GLU A 89 1.97 4.29 6.05
C GLU A 89 1.86 2.75 6.14
N GLN A 90 2.94 2.04 5.80
CA GLN A 90 3.05 0.59 5.94
C GLN A 90 2.78 0.14 7.38
N ILE A 91 3.37 0.80 8.38
CA ILE A 91 3.13 0.46 9.79
C ILE A 91 1.65 0.67 10.14
N ILE A 92 1.08 1.81 9.74
CA ILE A 92 -0.31 2.17 10.09
C ILE A 92 -1.30 1.16 9.50
N ILE A 93 -1.20 0.87 8.21
CA ILE A 93 -2.12 -0.06 7.54
C ILE A 93 -1.91 -1.49 8.05
N ASN A 94 -0.67 -1.90 8.32
CA ASN A 94 -0.40 -3.19 8.94
C ASN A 94 -1.04 -3.31 10.33
N GLU A 95 -1.00 -2.24 11.13
CA GLU A 95 -1.69 -2.20 12.41
C GLU A 95 -3.21 -2.21 12.27
N VAL A 96 -3.78 -1.51 11.29
CA VAL A 96 -5.23 -1.58 10.97
C VAL A 96 -5.63 -3.02 10.66
N LYS A 97 -4.94 -3.68 9.72
CA LYS A 97 -5.14 -5.09 9.38
C LYS A 97 -5.04 -5.98 10.62
N THR A 98 -4.00 -5.77 11.43
CA THR A 98 -3.78 -6.54 12.65
C THR A 98 -4.92 -6.35 13.64
N CYS A 99 -5.44 -5.13 13.78
CA CYS A 99 -6.57 -4.86 14.67
C CYS A 99 -7.86 -5.52 14.16
N LEU A 100 -8.12 -5.49 12.85
CA LEU A 100 -9.26 -6.19 12.24
C LEU A 100 -9.25 -7.69 12.55
N ILE A 101 -8.07 -8.31 12.54
CA ILE A 101 -7.91 -9.74 12.80
C ILE A 101 -7.98 -10.06 14.31
N LYS A 102 -7.27 -9.29 15.15
CA LYS A 102 -7.08 -9.63 16.57
C LYS A 102 -8.17 -9.10 17.48
N TYR A 103 -8.84 -7.99 17.12
CA TYR A 103 -9.83 -7.32 17.95
C TYR A 103 -11.15 -7.11 17.19
N PRO A 104 -11.78 -8.19 16.70
CA PRO A 104 -12.90 -8.08 15.78
C PRO A 104 -14.14 -7.43 16.40
N GLU A 105 -14.39 -7.64 17.68
CA GLU A 105 -15.53 -7.04 18.39
C GLU A 105 -15.40 -5.51 18.50
N GLN A 106 -14.20 -5.04 18.85
CA GLN A 106 -13.91 -3.60 18.95
C GLN A 106 -13.89 -2.93 17.57
N MET A 107 -13.33 -3.59 16.56
CA MET A 107 -13.26 -3.06 15.20
C MET A 107 -14.61 -3.05 14.50
N SER A 108 -15.49 -4.04 14.74
CA SER A 108 -16.85 -4.06 14.20
C SER A 108 -17.64 -2.80 14.57
N GLY A 109 -17.42 -2.25 15.77
CA GLY A 109 -18.03 -0.99 16.22
C GLY A 109 -17.40 0.28 15.63
N LYS A 110 -16.34 0.15 14.82
CA LYS A 110 -15.51 1.26 14.30
C LYS A 110 -15.41 1.29 12.77
N MET A 111 -16.36 0.65 12.09
CA MET A 111 -16.38 0.57 10.62
C MET A 111 -16.57 1.92 9.95
N LYS A 112 -17.21 2.87 10.63
CA LYS A 112 -17.36 4.24 10.12
C LYS A 112 -16.03 4.95 10.05
N GLU A 113 -15.23 4.88 11.11
CA GLU A 113 -13.89 5.45 11.18
C GLU A 113 -12.96 4.78 10.15
N LEU A 114 -13.03 3.46 10.02
CA LEU A 114 -12.27 2.73 9.00
C LEU A 114 -12.63 3.19 7.58
N LYS A 115 -13.91 3.35 7.29
CA LYS A 115 -14.39 3.85 6.00
C LYS A 115 -13.89 5.26 5.74
N THR A 116 -14.03 6.18 6.69
CA THR A 116 -13.60 7.57 6.52
C THR A 116 -12.10 7.67 6.28
N ALA A 117 -11.28 6.98 7.08
CA ALA A 117 -9.84 6.94 6.86
C ALA A 117 -9.49 6.38 5.47
N SER A 118 -10.19 5.32 5.03
CA SER A 118 -9.98 4.73 3.71
C SER A 118 -10.37 5.68 2.57
N ASP A 119 -11.52 6.36 2.68
CA ASP A 119 -11.98 7.37 1.70
C ASP A 119 -10.96 8.51 1.56
N ASP A 120 -10.44 8.99 2.68
CA ASP A 120 -9.49 10.10 2.69
C ASP A 120 -8.11 9.71 2.14
N ILE A 121 -7.66 8.46 2.38
CA ILE A 121 -6.47 7.89 1.73
C ILE A 121 -6.66 7.82 0.21
N ILE A 122 -7.80 7.32 -0.27
CA ILE A 122 -8.11 7.23 -1.70
C ILE A 122 -8.16 8.61 -2.34
N ALA A 123 -8.71 9.60 -1.62
CA ALA A 123 -8.77 10.99 -2.06
C ALA A 123 -7.40 11.70 -2.02
N GLY A 124 -6.35 11.05 -1.51
CA GLY A 124 -5.01 11.61 -1.39
C GLY A 124 -4.93 12.73 -0.35
N LEU A 125 -5.77 12.69 0.68
CA LEU A 125 -5.75 13.66 1.77
C LEU A 125 -4.76 13.22 2.85
N ASP A 126 -3.87 14.13 3.26
CA ASP A 126 -2.83 13.86 4.27
C ASP A 126 -3.40 13.28 5.59
N LYS A 127 -4.62 13.69 5.96
CA LYS A 127 -5.29 13.26 7.19
C LYS A 127 -5.74 11.79 7.22
N GLY A 128 -5.84 11.12 6.06
CA GLY A 128 -6.38 9.76 6.01
C GLY A 128 -5.57 8.75 6.82
N TYR A 129 -4.24 8.84 6.78
CA TYR A 129 -3.36 7.99 7.59
C TYR A 129 -3.37 8.37 9.07
N ASP A 130 -3.51 9.65 9.40
CA ASP A 130 -3.67 10.11 10.79
C ASP A 130 -4.96 9.57 11.40
N GLU A 131 -6.05 9.53 10.62
CA GLU A 131 -7.33 8.96 11.04
C GLU A 131 -7.24 7.43 11.21
N ALA A 132 -6.53 6.72 10.33
CA ALA A 132 -6.26 5.29 10.46
C ALA A 132 -5.41 4.98 11.72
N ASP A 133 -4.39 5.78 11.99
CA ASP A 133 -3.56 5.65 13.20
C ASP A 133 -4.36 5.96 14.48
N ALA A 134 -5.22 6.98 14.44
CA ALA A 134 -6.13 7.30 15.55
C ALA A 134 -7.12 6.15 15.82
N LEU A 135 -7.65 5.53 14.76
CA LEU A 135 -8.48 4.33 14.85
C LEU A 135 -7.74 3.21 15.57
N VAL A 136 -6.52 2.87 15.14
CA VAL A 136 -5.69 1.83 15.77
C VAL A 136 -5.41 2.14 17.24
N LYS A 137 -5.06 3.39 17.56
CA LYS A 137 -4.79 3.83 18.94
C LYS A 137 -6.01 3.77 19.84
N SER A 138 -7.20 3.85 19.27
CA SER A 138 -8.46 3.73 20.02
C SER A 138 -8.79 2.30 20.46
N ILE A 139 -8.10 1.29 19.91
CA ILE A 139 -8.29 -0.12 20.26
C ILE A 139 -7.58 -0.44 21.57
N ASN A 140 -8.29 -1.06 22.51
CA ASN A 140 -7.69 -1.53 23.75
C ASN A 140 -6.88 -2.80 23.50
N LYS A 141 -5.61 -2.64 23.12
CA LYS A 141 -4.71 -3.76 22.82
C LYS A 141 -4.40 -4.65 24.06
N LYS A 142 -4.74 -4.21 25.28
CA LYS A 142 -4.48 -4.91 26.55
C LYS A 142 -5.71 -5.57 27.17
N GLY A 143 -6.90 -5.39 26.62
CA GLY A 143 -8.15 -5.97 27.15
C GLY A 143 -8.94 -6.63 26.04
N HIS A 144 -9.59 -7.76 26.38
CA HIS A 144 -10.57 -8.42 25.51
C HIS A 144 -11.81 -7.53 25.39
#